data_AF-A0AAD8PA74-F1
#
_entry.id   AF-A0AAD8PA74-F1
#
_cell.length_a   1.000
_cell.length_b   1.000
_cell.length_c   1.000
_cell.angle_alpha   90.00
_cell.angle_beta   90.00
_cell.angle_gamma   90.00
#
_symmetry.space_group_name_H-M   'P 1'
#
loop_
_entity.id
_entity.type
_entity.pdbx_description
1 polymer ?
#
loop_
_entity_poly.entity_id
_entity_poly.type
_entity_poly.pdbx_seq_one_letter_code
_entity_poly.pdbx_strand_id
1 'polypeptide(L)'
;MVEILSSSVHGILNQPSPFVNLKSLEIYLERYTLLNQAPKNVGISTKLKSYLLDGSSGGAIVTFTLQEIQAQNLMDELRSLLEKESDNSKTKETQVESHEPKNLKIGANMEQIKNCWDNLAVQIEKARLVISKVQEIEELLSKVLTSKRSKLQSCFSSLCTEADTVINQVTDYMKIHCDENQSLSSVCATTLESFS
;
A
#
# COMPACT_ATOMS: atom_id res chain seq x y z
N MET A 1 1.47 33.73 0.61
CA MET A 1 0.03 33.48 0.49
C MET A 1 -0.49 32.76 1.74
N VAL A 2 -0.53 33.48 2.87
CA VAL A 2 -1.24 33.10 4.12
C VAL A 2 -2.50 33.97 4.28
N GLU A 3 -2.73 34.91 3.36
CA GLU A 3 -3.69 36.01 3.52
C GLU A 3 -5.15 35.62 3.27
N ILE A 4 -5.42 34.53 2.54
CA ILE A 4 -6.79 34.23 2.07
C ILE A 4 -7.72 33.86 3.24
N LEU A 5 -7.20 33.21 4.30
CA LEU A 5 -7.99 32.97 5.52
C LEU A 5 -7.95 34.14 6.50
N SER A 6 -6.91 34.99 6.49
CA SER A 6 -6.81 36.10 7.44
C SER A 6 -7.81 37.23 7.14
N SER A 7 -8.07 37.52 5.85
CA SER A 7 -8.91 38.66 5.48
C SER A 7 -10.41 38.39 5.67
N SER A 8 -10.87 37.16 5.43
CA SER A 8 -12.30 36.81 5.51
C SER A 8 -12.75 36.39 6.93
N VAL A 9 -11.82 36.01 7.80
CA VAL A 9 -12.12 35.49 9.15
C VAL A 9 -12.29 36.63 10.18
N HIS A 10 -11.90 37.87 9.86
CA HIS A 10 -11.97 38.99 10.81
C HIS A 10 -13.39 39.31 11.29
N GLY A 11 -14.42 39.09 10.46
CA GLY A 11 -15.82 39.35 10.82
C GLY A 11 -16.42 38.33 11.78
N ILE A 12 -16.01 37.06 11.70
CA ILE A 12 -16.55 35.97 12.52
C ILE A 12 -15.84 35.80 13.87
N LEU A 13 -14.57 36.24 13.99
CA LEU A 13 -13.79 36.14 15.22
C LEU A 13 -14.37 36.93 16.41
N ASN A 14 -15.27 37.88 16.15
CA ASN A 14 -15.92 38.69 17.19
C ASN A 14 -17.23 38.07 17.70
N GLN A 15 -17.68 36.95 17.12
CA GLN A 15 -18.83 36.20 17.62
C GLN A 15 -18.40 35.20 18.71
N PRO A 16 -19.32 34.67 19.52
CA PRO A 16 -19.01 33.51 20.34
C PRO A 16 -18.65 32.31 19.45
N SER A 17 -17.83 31.40 19.99
CA SER A 17 -17.53 30.14 19.29
C SER A 17 -18.81 29.44 18.85
N PRO A 18 -18.89 28.92 17.61
CA PRO A 18 -20.04 28.15 17.16
C PRO A 18 -20.11 26.76 17.81
N PHE A 19 -19.06 26.36 18.55
CA PHE A 19 -18.95 25.03 19.13
C PHE A 19 -18.96 25.10 20.67
N VAL A 20 -19.91 24.39 21.28
CA VAL A 20 -20.02 24.21 22.73
C VAL A 20 -19.79 22.73 23.06
N ASN A 21 -18.94 22.42 24.05
CA ASN A 21 -18.62 21.05 24.50
C ASN A 21 -18.00 20.12 23.43
N LEU A 22 -17.29 20.70 22.46
CA LEU A 22 -16.64 19.96 21.38
C LEU A 22 -15.44 19.12 21.88
N LYS A 23 -15.45 17.81 21.61
CA LYS A 23 -14.32 16.90 21.97
C LYS A 23 -13.14 17.03 21.00
N SER A 24 -13.41 17.01 19.70
CA SER A 24 -12.39 17.18 18.67
C SER A 24 -12.96 17.81 17.40
N LEU A 25 -12.17 18.66 16.75
CA LEU A 25 -12.46 19.22 15.42
C LEU A 25 -11.41 18.73 14.43
N GLU A 26 -11.83 18.04 13.38
CA GLU A 26 -10.95 17.65 12.29
C GLU A 26 -11.03 18.68 11.16
N ILE A 27 -9.88 19.19 10.73
CA ILE A 27 -9.80 20.17 9.65
C ILE A 27 -8.91 19.62 8.55
N TYR A 28 -9.49 19.52 7.37
CA TYR A 28 -8.85 19.04 6.15
C TYR A 28 -8.28 20.22 5.38
N LEU A 29 -6.96 20.25 5.24
CA LEU A 29 -6.22 21.32 4.62
C LEU A 29 -5.77 20.92 3.22
N GLU A 30 -6.15 21.75 2.25
CA GLU A 30 -5.67 21.65 0.89
C GLU A 30 -4.35 22.41 0.76
N ARG A 31 -3.30 21.73 0.31
CA ARG A 31 -2.00 22.35 0.09
C ARG A 31 -1.92 22.92 -1.32
N TYR A 32 -1.86 24.25 -1.40
CA TYR A 32 -1.43 24.94 -2.62
C TYR A 32 0.10 24.95 -2.66
N THR A 33 0.70 24.05 -3.42
CA THR A 33 2.12 24.15 -3.80
C THR A 33 2.25 25.18 -4.92
N LEU A 34 2.67 26.40 -4.57
CA LEU A 34 3.30 27.26 -5.57
C LEU A 34 4.61 26.58 -5.97
N LEU A 35 4.77 26.28 -7.27
CA LEU A 35 6.00 25.73 -7.84
C LEU A 35 7.21 26.45 -7.21
N ASN A 36 8.14 25.68 -6.66
CA ASN A 36 9.44 26.13 -6.12
C ASN A 36 9.48 26.64 -4.66
N GLN A 37 8.50 26.35 -3.81
CA GLN A 37 8.64 26.59 -2.36
C GLN A 37 8.54 25.30 -1.55
N ALA A 38 9.40 25.19 -0.54
CA ALA A 38 9.27 24.17 0.51
C ALA A 38 7.84 24.22 1.07
N PRO A 39 7.24 23.07 1.42
CA PRO A 39 5.87 23.02 1.93
C PRO A 39 5.71 24.02 3.07
N LYS A 40 5.03 25.14 2.81
CA LYS A 40 4.72 26.10 3.88
C LYS A 40 3.71 25.42 4.79
N ASN A 41 3.98 25.45 6.10
CA ASN A 41 3.03 25.01 7.11
C ASN A 41 1.72 25.78 6.89
N VAL A 42 0.75 25.12 6.26
CA VAL A 42 -0.65 25.56 6.27
C VAL A 42 -1.13 25.21 7.67
N GLY A 43 -1.02 26.18 8.58
CA GLY A 43 -1.46 26.05 9.96
C GLY A 43 -2.68 26.94 10.18
N ILE A 44 -3.58 26.49 11.05
CA ILE A 44 -4.65 27.35 11.56
C ILE A 44 -3.99 28.43 12.44
N SER A 45 -4.40 29.69 12.27
CA SER A 45 -3.88 30.77 13.11
C SER A 45 -4.28 30.54 14.58
N THR A 46 -3.42 30.97 15.51
CA THR A 46 -3.71 30.88 16.95
C THR A 46 -5.02 31.55 17.32
N LYS A 47 -5.35 32.69 16.67
CA LYS A 47 -6.60 33.43 16.87
C LYS A 47 -7.84 32.67 16.38
N LEU A 48 -7.76 32.00 15.23
CA LEU A 48 -8.85 31.14 14.75
C LEU A 48 -8.98 29.89 15.62
N LYS A 49 -7.86 29.31 16.05
CA LYS A 49 -7.87 28.16 16.95
C LYS A 49 -8.50 28.49 18.31
N SER A 50 -8.16 29.64 18.91
CA SER A 50 -8.77 30.07 20.17
C SER A 50 -10.27 30.31 20.00
N TYR A 51 -10.67 30.98 18.91
CA TYR A 51 -12.09 31.19 18.60
C TYR A 51 -12.87 29.87 18.47
N LEU A 52 -12.35 28.89 17.73
CA LEU A 52 -13.03 27.60 17.52
C LEU A 52 -13.16 26.79 18.82
N LEU A 53 -12.23 26.97 19.77
CA LEU A 53 -12.18 26.21 21.03
C LEU A 53 -12.71 26.98 22.25
N ASP A 54 -13.09 28.24 22.10
CA ASP A 54 -13.43 29.13 23.23
C ASP A 54 -14.59 28.59 24.09
N GLY A 55 -15.56 27.92 23.44
CA GLY A 55 -16.71 27.27 24.10
C GLY A 55 -16.46 25.83 24.55
N SER A 56 -15.24 25.30 24.45
CA SER A 56 -14.94 23.90 24.79
C SER A 56 -13.68 23.73 25.62
N SER A 57 -13.86 23.64 26.94
CA SER A 57 -12.79 23.32 27.90
C SER A 57 -12.29 21.88 27.68
N GLY A 58 -11.30 21.71 26.82
CA GLY A 58 -10.67 20.42 26.51
C GLY A 58 -10.80 19.97 25.06
N GLY A 59 -11.42 20.76 24.18
CA GLY A 59 -11.50 20.44 22.76
C GLY A 59 -10.13 20.47 22.07
N ALA A 60 -9.86 19.48 21.22
CA ALA A 60 -8.64 19.45 20.40
C ALA A 60 -8.94 19.75 18.93
N ILE A 61 -8.10 20.56 18.29
CA ILE A 61 -8.11 20.67 16.83
C ILE A 61 -7.06 19.72 16.27
N VAL A 62 -7.49 18.82 15.40
CA VAL A 62 -6.65 17.94 14.61
C VAL A 62 -6.69 18.43 13.18
N THR A 63 -5.51 18.59 12.58
CA THR A 63 -5.38 18.99 11.17
C THR A 63 -4.83 17.83 10.38
N PHE A 64 -5.39 17.64 9.20
CA PHE A 64 -4.98 16.65 8.22
C PHE A 64 -4.75 17.34 6.88
N THR A 65 -3.77 16.89 6.12
CA THR A 65 -3.58 17.28 4.73
C THR A 65 -4.13 16.21 3.80
N LEU A 66 -4.55 16.59 2.59
CA LEU A 66 -5.04 15.62 1.60
C LEU A 66 -4.04 14.48 1.36
N GLN A 67 -2.73 14.80 1.34
CA GLN A 67 -1.68 13.79 1.16
C GLN A 67 -1.60 12.79 2.31
N GLU A 68 -1.89 13.22 3.56
CA GLU A 68 -1.91 12.31 4.71
C GLU A 68 -3.08 11.33 4.62
N ILE A 69 -4.25 11.81 4.22
CA ILE A 69 -5.44 10.96 4.03
C ILE A 69 -5.20 9.96 2.90
N GLN A 70 -4.67 10.43 1.77
CA GLN A 70 -4.36 9.58 0.62
C GLN A 70 -3.33 8.51 0.98
N ALA A 71 -2.25 8.89 1.67
CA ALA A 71 -1.24 7.94 2.12
C ALA A 71 -1.84 6.90 3.09
N GLN A 72 -2.70 7.34 4.02
CA GLN A 72 -3.36 6.43 4.96
C GLN A 72 -4.28 5.44 4.24
N ASN A 73 -5.12 5.92 3.31
CA ASN A 73 -6.01 5.06 2.52
C ASN A 73 -5.23 4.03 1.71
N LEU A 74 -4.13 4.45 1.06
CA LEU A 74 -3.27 3.54 0.30
C LEU A 74 -2.56 2.52 1.20
N MET A 75 -2.14 2.93 2.40
CA MET A 75 -1.57 2.00 3.39
C MET A 75 -2.59 0.95 3.85
N ASP A 76 -3.85 1.34 4.05
CA ASP A 76 -4.92 0.40 4.43
C ASP A 76 -5.26 -0.55 3.27
N GLU A 77 -5.28 -0.08 2.03
CA GLU A 77 -5.40 -0.93 0.84
C GLU A 77 -4.22 -1.89 0.69
N LEU A 78 -2.99 -1.42 0.90
CA LEU A 78 -1.79 -2.24 0.85
C LEU A 78 -1.85 -3.34 1.93
N ARG A 79 -2.25 -2.99 3.17
CA ARG A 79 -2.41 -3.97 4.24
C ARG A 79 -3.41 -5.07 3.85
N SER A 80 -4.56 -4.70 3.28
CA SER A 80 -5.56 -5.68 2.84
C SER A 80 -5.02 -6.62 1.74
N LEU A 81 -4.20 -6.11 0.81
CA LEU A 81 -3.54 -6.94 -0.19
C LEU A 81 -2.53 -7.93 0.42
N LEU A 82 -1.76 -7.50 1.42
CA LEU A 82 -0.75 -8.30 2.09
C LEU A 82 -1.40 -9.39 2.98
N GLU A 83 -2.44 -9.05 3.73
CA GLU A 83 -3.20 -10.02 4.56
C GLU A 83 -3.76 -11.16 3.72
N LYS A 84 -4.37 -10.83 2.57
CA LYS A 84 -4.93 -11.81 1.63
C LYS A 84 -3.90 -12.81 1.11
N GLU A 85 -2.63 -12.41 0.97
CA GLU A 85 -1.58 -13.32 0.53
C GLU A 85 -1.11 -14.25 1.64
N SER A 86 -1.04 -13.75 2.88
CA SER A 86 -0.72 -14.58 4.05
C SER A 86 -1.67 -15.78 4.19
N ASP A 87 -2.96 -15.60 3.90
CA ASP A 87 -3.96 -16.66 3.98
C ASP A 87 -3.89 -17.66 2.81
N ASN A 88 -3.52 -17.21 1.61
CA ASN A 88 -3.39 -18.09 0.44
C ASN A 88 -2.22 -19.09 0.60
N SER A 89 -1.16 -18.69 1.31
CA SER A 89 0.01 -19.56 1.58
C SER A 89 -0.32 -20.77 2.47
N LYS A 90 -1.34 -20.68 3.34
CA LYS A 90 -1.78 -21.78 4.23
C LYS A 90 -2.59 -22.87 3.52
N THR A 91 -3.00 -22.64 2.27
CA THR A 91 -3.96 -23.53 1.59
C THR A 91 -3.29 -24.46 0.56
N LYS A 92 -1.96 -24.45 0.44
CA LYS A 92 -1.24 -25.22 -0.61
C LYS A 92 -0.47 -26.46 -0.14
N GLU A 93 -0.55 -26.86 1.14
CA GLU A 93 0.15 -28.07 1.64
C GLU A 93 -0.56 -29.41 1.41
N THR A 94 -1.67 -29.46 0.64
CA THR A 94 -2.35 -30.73 0.34
C THR A 94 -2.35 -31.05 -1.16
N GLN A 95 -1.17 -31.11 -1.78
CA GLN A 95 -0.99 -31.96 -2.96
C GLN A 95 0.00 -33.08 -2.64
N VAL A 96 -0.58 -34.12 -2.06
CA VAL A 96 -0.24 -35.54 -2.12
C VAL A 96 1.04 -35.85 -2.90
N GLU A 97 2.08 -36.14 -2.14
CA GLU A 97 3.22 -36.95 -2.55
C GLU A 97 2.70 -38.33 -2.99
N SER A 98 2.56 -38.53 -4.31
CA SER A 98 2.35 -39.86 -4.89
C SER A 98 3.63 -40.30 -5.57
N HIS A 99 4.45 -41.03 -4.81
CA HIS A 99 5.58 -41.78 -5.32
C HIS A 99 5.07 -42.98 -6.15
N GLU A 100 4.91 -42.80 -7.46
CA GLU A 100 4.93 -43.93 -8.40
C GLU A 100 5.52 -43.48 -9.76
N PRO A 101 6.53 -44.18 -10.30
CA PRO A 101 7.09 -43.87 -11.60
C PRO A 101 6.14 -44.37 -12.68
N LYS A 102 5.31 -43.46 -13.22
CA LYS A 102 4.39 -43.80 -14.31
C LYS A 102 4.66 -42.88 -15.50
N ASN A 103 4.93 -43.51 -16.64
CA ASN A 103 4.96 -42.92 -17.99
C ASN A 103 3.92 -41.80 -18.13
N LEU A 104 4.35 -40.55 -17.95
CA LEU A 104 3.49 -39.37 -18.05
C LEU A 104 3.30 -39.03 -19.54
N LYS A 105 2.05 -39.12 -20.01
CA LYS A 105 1.65 -38.70 -21.36
C LYS A 105 2.02 -37.22 -21.55
N ILE A 106 2.65 -36.91 -22.68
CA ILE A 106 3.03 -35.55 -23.11
C ILE A 106 1.89 -34.52 -22.90
N GLY A 107 0.63 -34.92 -23.13
CA GLY A 107 -0.54 -34.06 -22.90
C GLY A 107 -0.76 -33.64 -21.45
N ALA A 108 -0.48 -34.51 -20.46
CA ALA A 108 -0.61 -34.18 -19.04
C ALA A 108 0.49 -33.21 -18.59
N ASN A 109 1.71 -33.38 -19.11
CA ASN A 109 2.82 -32.46 -18.85
C ASN A 109 2.52 -31.05 -19.40
N MET A 110 1.88 -30.96 -20.57
CA MET A 110 1.54 -29.68 -21.20
C MET A 110 0.47 -28.90 -20.42
N GLU A 111 -0.52 -29.59 -19.86
CA GLU A 111 -1.55 -28.98 -19.02
C GLU A 111 -0.99 -28.47 -17.68
N GLN A 112 -0.07 -29.23 -17.07
CA GLN A 112 0.66 -28.81 -15.86
C GLN A 112 1.52 -27.57 -16.11
N ILE A 113 2.27 -27.54 -17.22
CA ILE A 113 3.08 -26.37 -17.62
C ILE A 113 2.16 -25.15 -17.80
N LYS A 114 1.02 -25.31 -18.47
CA LYS A 114 0.07 -24.21 -18.68
C LYS A 114 -0.46 -23.64 -17.35
N ASN A 115 -0.94 -24.51 -16.45
CA ASN A 115 -1.46 -24.08 -15.15
C ASN A 115 -0.38 -23.40 -14.30
N CYS A 116 0.86 -23.88 -14.38
CA CYS A 116 2.03 -23.24 -13.75
C CYS A 116 2.22 -21.80 -14.24
N TRP A 117 2.21 -21.56 -15.55
CA TRP A 117 2.34 -20.21 -16.13
C TRP A 117 1.17 -19.29 -15.78
N ASP A 118 -0.06 -19.81 -15.80
CA ASP A 118 -1.25 -19.03 -15.43
C ASP A 118 -1.16 -18.57 -13.95
N ASN A 119 -0.76 -19.47 -13.04
CA ASN A 119 -0.58 -19.11 -11.63
C ASN A 119 0.61 -18.16 -11.42
N LEU A 120 1.69 -18.31 -12.19
CA LEU A 120 2.84 -17.41 -12.14
C LEU A 120 2.49 -15.99 -12.56
N ALA A 121 1.73 -15.85 -13.65
CA ALA A 121 1.27 -14.55 -14.14
C ALA A 121 0.43 -13.81 -13.09
N VAL A 122 -0.45 -14.53 -12.37
CA VAL A 122 -1.23 -13.97 -11.26
C VAL A 122 -0.33 -13.46 -10.14
N GLN A 123 0.74 -14.20 -9.79
CA GLN A 123 1.67 -13.78 -8.73
C GLN A 123 2.54 -12.58 -9.14
N ILE A 124 2.96 -12.51 -10.41
CA ILE A 124 3.69 -11.36 -10.95
C ILE A 124 2.83 -10.09 -10.93
N GLU A 125 1.57 -10.16 -11.38
CA GLU A 125 0.68 -8.99 -11.36
C GLU A 125 0.38 -8.51 -9.94
N LYS A 126 0.29 -9.43 -8.96
CA LYS A 126 0.18 -9.05 -7.54
C LYS A 126 1.42 -8.32 -7.04
N ALA A 127 2.62 -8.86 -7.29
CA ALA A 127 3.87 -8.22 -6.88
C ALA A 127 4.00 -6.83 -7.49
N ARG A 128 3.62 -6.68 -8.76
CA ARG A 128 3.56 -5.39 -9.45
C ARG A 128 2.62 -4.39 -8.76
N LEU A 129 1.42 -4.84 -8.37
CA LEU A 129 0.45 -4.00 -7.65
C LEU A 129 0.99 -3.53 -6.29
N VAL A 130 1.62 -4.45 -5.54
CA VAL A 130 2.28 -4.14 -4.25
C VAL A 130 3.36 -3.08 -4.45
N ILE A 131 4.27 -3.27 -5.41
CA ILE A 131 5.34 -2.32 -5.72
C ILE A 131 4.77 -0.94 -6.08
N SER A 132 3.75 -0.90 -6.94
CA SER A 132 3.11 0.36 -7.35
C SER A 132 2.54 1.14 -6.17
N LYS A 133 1.87 0.45 -5.22
CA LYS A 133 1.31 1.09 -4.04
C LYS A 133 2.39 1.59 -3.08
N VAL A 134 3.46 0.82 -2.88
CA VAL A 134 4.60 1.24 -2.05
C VAL A 134 5.22 2.52 -2.59
N GLN A 135 5.42 2.62 -3.91
CA GLN A 135 5.97 3.81 -4.57
C GLN A 135 5.05 5.03 -4.43
N GLU A 136 3.74 4.86 -4.61
CA GLU A 136 2.77 5.94 -4.48
C GLU A 136 2.71 6.49 -3.04
N ILE A 137 2.74 5.61 -2.04
CA ILE A 137 2.79 5.99 -0.63
C ILE A 137 4.09 6.76 -0.34
N GLU A 138 5.24 6.28 -0.83
CA GLU A 138 6.53 6.97 -0.66
C GLU A 138 6.49 8.39 -1.24
N GLU A 139 5.94 8.56 -2.43
CA GLU A 139 5.77 9.87 -3.07
C GLU A 139 4.88 10.79 -2.23
N LEU A 140 3.75 10.28 -1.71
CA LEU A 140 2.86 11.06 -0.85
C LEU A 140 3.54 11.44 0.46
N LEU A 141 4.28 10.53 1.11
CA LEU A 141 5.00 10.79 2.34
C LEU A 141 6.09 11.85 2.15
N SER A 142 6.73 11.92 0.98
CA SER A 142 7.66 13.01 0.62
C SER A 142 6.98 14.38 0.65
N LYS A 143 5.67 14.43 0.40
CA LYS A 143 4.84 15.63 0.44
C LYS A 143 4.25 15.90 1.83
N VAL A 144 4.18 14.93 2.74
CA VAL A 144 3.64 15.10 4.11
C VAL A 144 4.50 16.04 4.99
N LEU A 145 3.89 16.73 5.96
CA LEU A 145 4.62 17.61 6.90
C LEU A 145 5.51 16.79 7.85
N THR A 146 6.74 17.25 8.11
CA THR A 146 7.72 16.52 8.94
C THR A 146 7.20 16.15 10.34
N SER A 147 6.38 17.00 10.95
CA SER A 147 5.83 16.77 12.30
C SER A 147 4.81 15.64 12.40
N LYS A 148 4.16 15.30 11.28
CA LYS A 148 3.17 14.20 11.18
C LYS A 148 3.72 12.99 10.45
N ARG A 149 4.77 13.19 9.64
CA ARG A 149 5.47 12.16 8.87
C ARG A 149 5.94 11.02 9.75
N SER A 150 6.49 11.27 10.94
CA SER A 150 7.07 10.20 11.78
C SER A 150 6.11 9.05 12.08
N LYS A 151 4.85 9.35 12.41
CA LYS A 151 3.82 8.32 12.70
C LYS A 151 3.48 7.51 11.45
N LEU A 152 3.26 8.19 10.33
CA LEU A 152 2.95 7.54 9.05
C LEU A 152 4.15 6.74 8.50
N GLN A 153 5.36 7.26 8.67
CA GLN A 153 6.62 6.61 8.26
C GLN A 153 6.84 5.30 9.00
N SER A 154 6.54 5.26 10.31
CA SER A 154 6.65 4.03 11.09
C SER A 154 5.69 2.95 10.59
N CYS A 155 4.44 3.33 10.26
CA CYS A 155 3.47 2.40 9.70
C CYS A 155 3.91 1.91 8.31
N PHE A 156 4.33 2.84 7.45
CA PHE A 156 4.82 2.52 6.12
C PHE A 156 6.04 1.59 6.14
N SER A 157 6.99 1.82 7.06
CA SER A 157 8.19 0.97 7.18
C SER A 157 7.83 -0.48 7.52
N SER A 158 6.83 -0.70 8.40
CA SER A 158 6.32 -2.05 8.68
C SER A 158 5.73 -2.69 7.43
N LEU A 159 4.90 -1.96 6.69
CA LEU A 159 4.30 -2.44 5.45
C LEU A 159 5.35 -2.75 4.37
N CYS A 160 6.45 -1.99 4.29
CA CYS A 160 7.55 -2.31 3.39
C CYS A 160 8.19 -3.65 3.73
N THR A 161 8.42 -3.97 5.00
CA THR A 161 8.99 -5.27 5.39
C THR A 161 8.07 -6.45 5.05
N GLU A 162 6.76 -6.26 5.17
CA GLU A 162 5.77 -7.26 4.76
C GLU A 162 5.70 -7.39 3.22
N ALA A 163 5.73 -6.26 2.50
CA ALA A 163 5.78 -6.24 1.04
C ALA A 163 7.04 -6.93 0.49
N ASP A 164 8.20 -6.67 1.09
CA ASP A 164 9.46 -7.35 0.73
C ASP A 164 9.35 -8.86 0.91
N THR A 165 8.67 -9.31 1.98
CA THR A 165 8.43 -10.73 2.21
C THR A 165 7.59 -11.34 1.08
N VAL A 166 6.50 -10.69 0.67
CA VAL A 166 5.65 -11.17 -0.44
C VAL A 166 6.41 -11.16 -1.76
N ILE A 167 7.19 -10.12 -2.05
CA ILE A 167 7.99 -10.03 -3.29
C ILE A 167 9.06 -11.13 -3.34
N ASN A 168 9.72 -11.40 -2.22
CA ASN A 168 10.70 -12.49 -2.12
C ASN A 168 10.02 -13.85 -2.32
N GLN A 169 8.83 -14.07 -1.75
CA GLN A 169 8.06 -15.30 -1.99
C GLN A 169 7.70 -15.49 -3.46
N VAL A 170 7.28 -14.43 -4.16
CA VAL A 170 7.02 -14.51 -5.61
C VAL A 170 8.31 -14.82 -6.38
N THR A 171 9.43 -14.24 -5.97
CA THR A 171 10.75 -14.50 -6.58
C THR A 171 11.19 -15.95 -6.40
N ASP A 172 11.05 -16.49 -5.18
CA ASP A 172 11.35 -17.90 -4.88
C ASP A 172 10.43 -18.84 -5.66
N TYR A 173 9.14 -18.50 -5.73
CA TYR A 173 8.14 -19.22 -6.52
C TYR A 173 8.50 -19.24 -8.01
N MET A 174 8.93 -18.11 -8.57
CA MET A 174 9.43 -18.03 -9.95
C MET A 174 10.63 -18.94 -10.17
N LYS A 175 11.59 -18.94 -9.23
CA LYS A 175 12.81 -19.73 -9.34
C LYS A 175 12.52 -21.24 -9.34
N ILE A 176 11.73 -21.71 -8.37
CA ILE A 176 11.36 -23.12 -8.25
C ILE A 176 10.67 -23.61 -9.53
N HIS A 177 9.71 -22.84 -10.04
CA HIS A 177 8.98 -23.25 -11.25
C HIS A 177 9.79 -23.16 -12.53
N CYS A 178 10.75 -22.23 -12.63
CA CYS A 178 11.71 -22.24 -13.73
C CYS A 178 12.56 -23.51 -13.73
N ASP A 179 13.06 -23.93 -12.56
CA ASP A 179 13.87 -25.14 -12.41
C ASP A 179 13.06 -26.41 -12.74
N GLU A 180 11.82 -26.50 -12.27
CA GLU A 180 10.89 -27.60 -12.57
C GLU A 180 10.55 -27.67 -14.07
N ASN A 181 10.22 -26.55 -14.69
CA ASN A 181 9.90 -26.50 -16.12
C ASN A 181 11.12 -26.86 -16.98
N GLN A 182 12.32 -26.48 -16.56
CA GLN A 182 13.55 -26.88 -17.24
C GLN A 182 13.75 -28.40 -17.18
N SER A 183 13.49 -29.02 -16.02
CA SER A 183 13.50 -30.47 -15.86
C SER A 183 12.46 -31.16 -16.76
N LEU A 184 11.20 -30.73 -16.72
CA LEU A 184 10.12 -31.30 -17.56
C LEU A 184 10.41 -31.12 -19.06
N SER A 185 10.95 -29.98 -19.47
CA SER A 185 11.33 -29.71 -20.85
C SER A 185 12.44 -30.66 -21.31
N SER A 186 13.44 -30.91 -20.47
CA SER A 186 14.52 -31.85 -20.78
C SER A 186 14.00 -33.28 -20.96
N VAL A 187 13.07 -33.73 -20.11
CA VAL A 187 12.44 -35.05 -20.21
C VAL A 187 11.62 -35.18 -21.49
N CYS A 188 10.84 -34.15 -21.85
CA CYS A 188 10.08 -34.14 -23.10
C CYS A 188 11.01 -34.20 -24.33
N ALA A 189 12.14 -33.48 -24.32
CA ALA A 189 13.12 -33.49 -25.40
C ALA A 189 13.75 -34.88 -25.59
N THR A 190 14.22 -35.52 -24.51
CA THR A 190 14.82 -36.87 -24.58
C THR A 190 13.81 -37.93 -25.03
N THR A 191 12.54 -37.77 -24.65
CA THR A 191 11.49 -38.71 -25.07
C THR A 191 11.21 -38.58 -26.56
N LEU A 192 11.17 -37.36 -27.11
CA LEU A 192 10.97 -37.14 -28.55
C LEU A 192 12.14 -37.65 -29.40
N GLU A 193 13.38 -37.48 -28.94
CA GLU A 193 14.57 -38.05 -29.61
C GLU A 193 14.54 -39.58 -29.65
N SER A 194 13.98 -40.24 -28.64
CA SER A 194 13.84 -41.71 -28.63
C SER A 194 12.80 -42.26 -29.63
N PHE A 195 11.97 -41.39 -30.20
CA PHE A 195 10.97 -41.74 -31.23
C PHE A 195 11.39 -41.33 -32.66
N SER A 196 12.55 -40.70 -32.84
CA SER A 196 13.12 -40.31 -34.15
C SER A 196 14.20 -41.28 -34.62
#